data_AF-A0A7J3Z746-F1
#
_entry.id   AF-A0A7J3Z746-F1
#
_cell.length_a   1.000
_cell.length_b   1.000
_cell.length_c   1.000
_cell.angle_alpha   90.00
_cell.angle_beta   90.00
_cell.angle_gamma   90.00
#
_symmetry.space_group_name_H-M   'P 1'
#
loop_
_entity.id
_entity.type
_entity.pdbx_description
1 polymer ?
#
loop_
_entity_poly.entity_id
_entity_poly.type
_entity_poly.pdbx_seq_one_letter_code
_entity_poly.pdbx_strand_id
1 'polypeptide(L)'
;MERIRLRFADLIINFVDRERALRQVIEWVQRVLIQPIVVFGPEGCGKSAWLKQVTQILKDIGFDVIYIDPLHRDFIAHTSASDVAKKLSEATAEVTGIVQLKLATLAIDLVKELLCKWRKRRVAVLVDDVFQAIGLDKAETYVKELLNLIEYPPADYEKIIAIVTTSEGVTRERIGRHRWADIMPMWNMSRRGFAELYEELPSPKPPFEDAWRSAGGNPHMLEQLYRVEWDASKVVRWVIESRKLKAFTASLSDVEKKWLFEAVEDPDTLFARERMLFMMKLVELNLVVDTIPEREPDSWVDEPPPEKDLEIGVGKYVAWQTPLHREAVKKVLKECG
;
A
#
# COMPACT_ATOMS: atom_id res chain seq x y z
N MET A 1 -21.96 -7.95 -4.22
CA MET A 1 -20.56 -8.37 -4.02
C MET A 1 -20.37 -8.59 -2.54
N GLU A 2 -19.95 -9.78 -2.13
CA GLU A 2 -19.75 -10.09 -0.72
C GLU A 2 -18.52 -9.32 -0.20
N ARG A 3 -18.70 -8.59 0.91
CA ARG A 3 -17.60 -7.91 1.59
C ARG A 3 -16.85 -8.91 2.44
N ILE A 4 -15.54 -8.98 2.28
CA ILE A 4 -14.72 -9.88 3.10
C ILE A 4 -14.70 -9.40 4.55
N ARG A 5 -14.51 -10.32 5.49
CA ARG A 5 -14.28 -9.99 6.90
C ARG A 5 -12.80 -9.85 7.17
N LEU A 6 -12.43 -8.77 7.85
CA LEU A 6 -11.06 -8.42 8.17
C LEU A 6 -10.91 -8.22 9.68
N ARG A 7 -9.74 -8.57 10.20
CA ARG A 7 -9.36 -8.20 11.57
C ARG A 7 -9.00 -6.73 11.59
N PHE A 8 -9.52 -5.99 12.56
CA PHE A 8 -9.19 -4.60 12.82
C PHE A 8 -9.05 -4.43 14.33
N ALA A 9 -7.82 -4.23 14.82
CA ALA A 9 -7.48 -4.36 16.23
C ALA A 9 -7.94 -5.73 16.80
N ASP A 10 -8.78 -5.72 17.82
CA ASP A 10 -9.40 -6.90 18.45
C ASP A 10 -10.77 -7.26 17.85
N LEU A 11 -11.21 -6.55 16.80
CA LEU A 11 -12.51 -6.72 16.14
C LEU A 11 -12.39 -7.52 14.83
N ILE A 12 -13.53 -8.06 14.39
CA ILE A 12 -13.73 -8.55 13.02
C ILE A 12 -14.80 -7.68 12.39
N ILE A 13 -14.41 -6.89 11.40
CA ILE A 13 -15.30 -5.97 10.68
C ILE A 13 -15.41 -6.37 9.21
N ASN A 14 -16.43 -5.88 8.53
CA ASN A 14 -16.53 -6.05 7.07
C ASN A 14 -15.58 -5.07 6.38
N PHE A 15 -15.11 -5.42 5.17
CA PHE A 15 -14.44 -4.46 4.30
C PHE A 15 -15.41 -3.31 3.95
N VAL A 16 -14.97 -2.07 4.13
CA VAL A 16 -15.79 -0.86 3.98
C VAL A 16 -15.26 0.04 2.86
N ASP A 17 -16.19 0.67 2.12
CA ASP A 17 -15.95 1.62 1.02
C ASP A 17 -15.00 1.07 -0.10
N ARG A 18 -14.11 1.94 -0.61
CA ARG A 18 -13.24 1.74 -1.79
C ARG A 18 -14.01 1.41 -3.07
N GLU A 19 -15.24 1.93 -3.21
CA GLU A 19 -16.11 1.55 -4.34
C GLU A 19 -15.55 1.96 -5.71
N ARG A 20 -14.77 3.04 -5.79
CA ARG A 20 -14.07 3.40 -7.03
C ARG A 20 -12.96 2.38 -7.31
N ALA A 21 -12.13 2.07 -6.32
CA ALA A 21 -11.06 1.07 -6.46
C ALA A 21 -11.57 -0.30 -6.96
N LEU A 22 -12.69 -0.76 -6.41
CA LEU A 22 -13.24 -2.07 -6.77
C LEU A 22 -13.88 -2.05 -8.17
N ARG A 23 -14.50 -0.94 -8.57
CA ARG A 23 -14.98 -0.75 -9.95
C ARG A 23 -13.82 -0.72 -10.96
N GLN A 24 -12.70 -0.08 -10.62
CA GLN A 24 -11.51 -0.04 -11.48
C GLN A 24 -10.99 -1.44 -11.81
N VAL A 25 -11.02 -2.38 -10.87
CA VAL A 25 -10.64 -3.77 -11.15
C VAL A 25 -11.52 -4.39 -12.24
N ILE A 26 -12.82 -4.14 -12.21
CA ILE A 26 -13.74 -4.60 -13.26
C ILE A 26 -13.43 -3.92 -14.59
N GLU A 27 -13.13 -2.62 -14.59
CA GLU A 27 -12.71 -1.87 -15.79
C GLU A 27 -11.42 -2.46 -16.39
N TRP A 28 -10.44 -2.81 -15.56
CA TRP A 28 -9.19 -3.46 -15.98
C TRP A 28 -9.42 -4.85 -16.58
N VAL A 29 -10.38 -5.61 -16.04
CA VAL A 29 -10.79 -6.89 -16.61
C VAL A 29 -11.35 -6.71 -18.02
N GLN A 30 -12.15 -5.66 -18.25
CA GLN A 30 -12.83 -5.40 -19.52
C GLN A 30 -11.92 -4.79 -20.60
N ARG A 31 -10.90 -4.02 -20.21
CA ARG A 31 -9.93 -3.41 -21.14
C ARG A 31 -8.84 -4.40 -21.51
N VAL A 32 -8.02 -4.09 -22.52
CA VAL A 32 -6.77 -4.83 -22.76
C VAL A 32 -5.75 -4.34 -21.75
N LEU A 33 -5.20 -5.24 -20.94
CA LEU A 33 -4.07 -4.93 -20.05
C LEU A 33 -2.84 -5.53 -20.70
N ILE A 34 -1.85 -4.69 -20.96
CA ILE A 34 -0.57 -5.10 -21.57
C ILE A 34 0.56 -5.18 -20.54
N GLN A 35 0.30 -4.75 -19.30
CA GLN A 35 1.29 -4.61 -18.24
C GLN A 35 0.72 -5.02 -16.88
N PRO A 36 1.58 -5.46 -15.93
CA PRO A 36 1.20 -5.59 -14.53
C PRO A 36 0.90 -4.20 -13.92
N ILE A 37 0.03 -4.19 -12.93
CA ILE A 37 -0.34 -2.99 -12.19
C ILE A 37 0.43 -2.98 -10.87
N VAL A 38 1.19 -1.92 -10.61
CA VAL A 38 1.92 -1.73 -9.36
C VAL A 38 1.25 -0.63 -8.56
N VAL A 39 0.67 -0.99 -7.42
CA VAL A 39 -0.05 -0.08 -6.54
C VAL A 39 0.83 0.34 -5.38
N PHE A 40 1.07 1.64 -5.25
CA PHE A 40 1.84 2.21 -4.13
C PHE A 40 0.98 3.18 -3.33
N GLY A 41 1.42 3.56 -2.12
CA GLY A 41 0.67 4.52 -1.32
C GLY A 41 1.11 4.56 0.13
N PRO A 42 0.57 5.50 0.94
CA PRO A 42 0.93 5.65 2.34
C PRO A 42 0.90 4.32 3.11
N GLU A 43 1.77 4.19 4.10
CA GLU A 43 1.78 3.02 4.99
C GLU A 43 0.44 2.94 5.72
N GLY A 44 -0.16 1.76 5.73
CA GLY A 44 -1.44 1.55 6.40
C GLY A 44 -2.66 2.15 5.70
N CYS A 45 -2.57 2.62 4.45
CA CYS A 45 -3.72 3.17 3.72
C CYS A 45 -4.78 2.11 3.29
N GLY A 46 -4.47 0.82 3.46
CA GLY A 46 -5.42 -0.28 3.19
C GLY A 46 -5.19 -1.07 1.90
N LYS A 47 -4.00 -0.98 1.27
CA LYS A 47 -3.65 -1.72 0.04
C LYS A 47 -3.88 -3.23 0.16
N SER A 48 -3.41 -3.84 1.24
CA SER A 48 -3.55 -5.29 1.49
C SER A 48 -5.01 -5.71 1.69
N ALA A 49 -5.78 -4.92 2.44
CA ALA A 49 -7.22 -5.13 2.61
C ALA A 49 -7.97 -5.06 1.27
N TRP A 50 -7.63 -4.06 0.45
CA TRP A 50 -8.16 -3.93 -0.91
C TRP A 50 -7.77 -5.14 -1.78
N LEU A 51 -6.50 -5.57 -1.77
CA LEU A 51 -6.04 -6.70 -2.57
C LEU A 51 -6.73 -8.03 -2.19
N LYS A 52 -7.00 -8.23 -0.89
CA LYS A 52 -7.82 -9.36 -0.41
C LYS A 52 -9.28 -9.26 -0.89
N GLN A 53 -9.88 -8.07 -0.90
CA GLN A 53 -11.24 -7.90 -1.45
C GLN A 53 -11.26 -8.14 -2.98
N VAL A 54 -10.23 -7.69 -3.69
CA VAL A 54 -10.04 -7.92 -5.13
C VAL A 54 -9.91 -9.41 -5.46
N THR A 55 -9.26 -10.19 -4.59
CA THR A 55 -9.18 -11.65 -4.71
C THR A 55 -10.56 -12.30 -4.83
N GLN A 56 -11.52 -11.86 -3.99
CA GLN A 56 -12.90 -12.36 -4.01
C GLN A 56 -13.65 -11.89 -5.26
N ILE A 57 -13.45 -10.65 -5.70
CA ILE A 57 -14.07 -10.11 -6.93
C ILE A 57 -13.64 -10.90 -8.16
N LEU A 58 -12.33 -11.11 -8.33
CA LEU A 58 -11.79 -11.79 -9.50
C LEU A 58 -12.24 -13.26 -9.54
N LYS A 59 -12.32 -13.92 -8.39
CA LYS A 59 -12.92 -15.26 -8.26
C LYS A 59 -14.38 -15.26 -8.74
N ASP A 60 -15.19 -14.32 -8.27
CA ASP A 60 -16.63 -14.28 -8.59
C ASP A 60 -16.91 -14.05 -10.08
N ILE A 61 -15.99 -13.39 -10.79
CA ILE A 61 -16.06 -13.20 -12.25
C ILE A 61 -15.25 -14.24 -13.04
N GLY A 62 -14.89 -15.36 -12.41
CA GLY A 62 -14.40 -16.57 -13.05
C GLY A 62 -12.90 -16.64 -13.30
N PHE A 63 -12.07 -15.91 -12.54
CA PHE A 63 -10.61 -16.09 -12.58
C PHE A 63 -10.15 -17.22 -11.65
N ASP A 64 -9.11 -17.93 -12.08
CA ASP A 64 -8.25 -18.67 -11.17
C ASP A 64 -7.30 -17.66 -10.49
N VAL A 65 -7.50 -17.41 -9.20
CA VAL A 65 -6.80 -16.35 -8.46
C VAL A 65 -5.77 -16.94 -7.50
N ILE A 66 -4.57 -16.37 -7.53
CA ILE A 66 -3.50 -16.60 -6.56
C ILE A 66 -3.19 -15.26 -5.91
N TYR A 67 -3.42 -15.16 -4.60
CA TYR A 67 -2.92 -14.08 -3.76
C TYR A 67 -1.80 -14.60 -2.87
N ILE A 68 -0.71 -13.86 -2.78
CA ILE A 68 0.45 -14.19 -1.94
C ILE A 68 0.90 -12.93 -1.21
N ASP A 69 1.11 -13.06 0.10
CA ASP A 69 1.78 -12.09 0.95
C ASP A 69 3.03 -12.77 1.54
N PRO A 70 4.20 -12.58 0.90
CA PRO A 70 5.41 -13.24 1.34
C PRO A 70 5.84 -12.82 2.74
N LEU A 71 5.64 -11.54 3.11
CA LEU A 71 6.08 -11.00 4.40
C LEU A 71 5.38 -11.68 5.56
N HIS A 72 4.06 -11.86 5.46
CA HIS A 72 3.24 -12.52 6.47
C HIS A 72 3.12 -14.04 6.26
N ARG A 73 3.72 -14.57 5.18
CA ARG A 73 3.61 -15.97 4.77
C ARG A 73 2.15 -16.41 4.60
N ASP A 74 1.31 -15.49 4.12
CA ASP A 74 -0.11 -15.70 3.90
C ASP A 74 -0.38 -15.89 2.40
N PHE A 75 -1.42 -16.66 2.07
CA PHE A 75 -1.84 -16.86 0.69
C PHE A 75 -3.33 -17.19 0.59
N ILE A 76 -3.92 -16.87 -0.56
CA ILE A 76 -5.27 -17.29 -0.91
C ILE A 76 -5.20 -17.89 -2.31
N ALA A 77 -5.73 -19.10 -2.46
CA ALA A 77 -5.83 -19.77 -3.75
C ALA A 77 -7.31 -20.05 -4.07
N HIS A 78 -7.82 -19.40 -5.11
CA HIS A 78 -9.14 -19.67 -5.66
C HIS A 78 -8.98 -20.28 -7.04
N THR A 79 -8.82 -21.60 -7.07
CA THR A 79 -8.64 -22.35 -8.30
C THR A 79 -9.16 -23.76 -8.09
N SER A 80 -9.66 -24.38 -9.16
CA SER A 80 -9.94 -25.83 -9.17
C SER A 80 -8.65 -26.67 -9.19
N ALA A 81 -7.48 -26.01 -9.20
CA ALA A 81 -6.21 -26.68 -9.29
C ALA A 81 -5.74 -27.26 -7.94
N SER A 82 -6.04 -28.54 -7.71
CA SER A 82 -5.86 -29.23 -6.42
C SER A 82 -4.45 -29.15 -5.83
N ASP A 83 -3.41 -29.09 -6.67
CA ASP A 83 -2.02 -29.06 -6.19
C ASP A 83 -1.54 -27.65 -5.80
N VAL A 84 -2.23 -26.58 -6.22
CA VAL A 84 -1.78 -25.20 -6.04
C VAL A 84 -1.74 -24.84 -4.55
N ALA A 85 -2.85 -25.08 -3.84
CA ALA A 85 -2.95 -24.81 -2.40
C ALA A 85 -1.94 -25.65 -1.59
N LYS A 86 -1.68 -26.89 -2.02
CA LYS A 86 -0.70 -27.77 -1.39
C LYS A 86 0.72 -27.20 -1.52
N LYS A 87 1.14 -26.80 -2.73
CA LYS A 87 2.45 -26.20 -2.98
C LYS A 87 2.67 -24.91 -2.18
N LEU A 88 1.65 -24.07 -2.11
CA LEU A 88 1.69 -22.84 -1.30
C LEU A 88 1.84 -23.18 0.18
N SER A 89 1.07 -24.14 0.69
CA SER A 89 1.18 -24.60 2.08
C SER A 89 2.57 -25.14 2.40
N GLU A 90 3.13 -25.98 1.52
CA GLU A 90 4.49 -26.52 1.66
C GLU A 90 5.54 -25.40 1.69
N ALA A 91 5.43 -24.40 0.81
CA ALA A 91 6.33 -23.25 0.79
C ALA A 91 6.25 -22.41 2.08
N THR A 92 5.05 -22.23 2.66
CA THR A 92 4.89 -21.50 3.93
C THR A 92 5.39 -22.26 5.16
N ALA A 93 5.35 -23.59 5.13
CA ALA A 93 5.73 -24.46 6.24
C ALA A 93 7.25 -24.64 6.39
N GLU A 94 8.04 -24.28 5.38
CA GLU A 94 9.48 -24.34 5.47
C GLU A 94 10.03 -23.40 6.56
N VAL A 95 11.02 -23.88 7.32
CA VAL A 95 11.65 -23.12 8.43
C VAL A 95 12.90 -22.36 7.95
N THR A 96 13.20 -22.39 6.64
CA THR A 96 14.39 -21.74 6.08
C THR A 96 14.24 -20.22 6.06
N GLY A 97 15.34 -19.47 6.15
CA GLY A 97 15.34 -18.00 6.06
C GLY A 97 14.99 -17.44 4.66
N ILE A 98 14.68 -18.30 3.68
CA ILE A 98 14.47 -17.94 2.26
C ILE A 98 12.99 -18.09 1.84
N VAL A 99 12.09 -18.40 2.79
CA VAL A 99 10.65 -18.64 2.53
C VAL A 99 9.99 -17.48 1.76
N GLN A 100 10.32 -16.26 2.12
CA GLN A 100 9.79 -15.04 1.50
C GLN A 100 10.12 -14.97 0.00
N LEU A 101 11.40 -15.15 -0.36
CA LEU A 101 11.84 -15.19 -1.75
C LEU A 101 11.20 -16.36 -2.51
N LYS A 102 11.09 -17.53 -1.87
CA LYS A 102 10.45 -18.72 -2.46
C LYS A 102 8.98 -18.48 -2.79
N LEU A 103 8.21 -17.88 -1.87
CA LEU A 103 6.80 -17.56 -2.10
C LEU A 103 6.63 -16.59 -3.27
N ALA A 104 7.48 -15.56 -3.35
CA ALA A 104 7.44 -14.61 -4.46
C ALA A 104 7.71 -15.28 -5.82
N THR A 105 8.73 -16.14 -5.91
CA THR A 105 9.04 -16.88 -7.15
C THR A 105 7.97 -17.93 -7.48
N LEU A 106 7.41 -18.58 -6.47
CA LEU A 106 6.36 -19.58 -6.63
C LEU A 106 5.10 -18.98 -7.25
N ALA A 107 4.78 -17.71 -6.99
CA ALA A 107 3.67 -16.99 -7.62
C ALA A 107 3.72 -17.11 -9.15
N ILE A 108 4.88 -16.80 -9.74
CA ILE A 108 5.11 -16.80 -11.19
C ILE A 108 5.02 -18.23 -11.74
N ASP A 109 5.63 -19.18 -11.05
CA ASP A 109 5.64 -20.58 -11.50
C ASP A 109 4.25 -21.21 -11.44
N LEU A 110 3.45 -20.88 -10.43
CA LEU A 110 2.06 -21.32 -10.35
C LEU A 110 1.21 -20.75 -11.48
N VAL A 111 1.44 -19.49 -11.90
CA VAL A 111 0.76 -18.94 -13.09
C VAL A 111 1.11 -19.76 -14.32
N LYS A 112 2.40 -20.05 -14.56
CA LYS A 112 2.83 -20.89 -15.70
C LYS A 112 2.17 -22.28 -15.65
N GLU A 113 2.08 -22.89 -14.48
CA GLU A 113 1.41 -24.18 -14.32
C GLU A 113 -0.09 -24.11 -14.60
N LEU A 114 -0.78 -23.08 -14.08
CA LEU A 114 -2.21 -22.88 -14.35
C LEU A 114 -2.47 -22.79 -15.85
N LEU A 115 -1.64 -22.06 -16.59
CA LEU A 115 -1.75 -21.93 -18.05
C LEU A 115 -1.40 -23.25 -18.78
N CYS A 116 -0.23 -23.85 -18.49
CA CYS A 116 0.31 -24.95 -19.28
C CYS A 116 -0.24 -26.32 -18.88
N LYS A 117 -0.25 -26.63 -17.58
CA LYS A 117 -0.67 -27.93 -17.06
C LYS A 117 -2.18 -28.01 -16.93
N TRP A 118 -2.81 -26.94 -16.41
CA TRP A 118 -4.23 -26.93 -16.07
C TRP A 118 -5.10 -26.23 -17.12
N ARG A 119 -4.49 -25.66 -18.17
CA ARG A 119 -5.17 -25.02 -19.31
C ARG A 119 -6.15 -23.93 -18.89
N LYS A 120 -5.87 -23.25 -17.77
CA LYS A 120 -6.65 -22.10 -17.33
C LYS A 120 -6.40 -20.93 -18.28
N ARG A 121 -7.45 -20.18 -18.57
CA ARG A 121 -7.40 -19.08 -19.53
C ARG A 121 -7.55 -17.70 -18.88
N ARG A 122 -8.15 -17.64 -17.69
CA ARG A 122 -8.36 -16.41 -16.92
C ARG A 122 -7.63 -16.54 -15.59
N VAL A 123 -6.44 -15.96 -15.48
CA VAL A 123 -5.57 -16.11 -14.30
C VAL A 123 -5.30 -14.74 -13.68
N ALA A 124 -5.42 -14.65 -12.36
CA ALA A 124 -5.06 -13.47 -11.60
C ALA A 124 -3.95 -13.80 -10.60
N VAL A 125 -2.88 -13.01 -10.60
CA VAL A 125 -1.80 -13.07 -9.63
C VAL A 125 -1.73 -11.75 -8.87
N LEU A 126 -1.95 -11.83 -7.56
CA LEU A 126 -2.02 -10.70 -6.65
C LEU A 126 -0.90 -10.85 -5.62
N VAL A 127 0.06 -9.93 -5.58
CA VAL A 127 1.24 -10.08 -4.72
C VAL A 127 1.35 -8.88 -3.78
N ASP A 128 1.30 -9.14 -2.48
CA ASP A 128 1.25 -8.12 -1.44
C ASP A 128 2.64 -7.83 -0.87
N ASP A 129 3.05 -6.55 -0.85
CA ASP A 129 4.32 -6.06 -0.29
C ASP A 129 5.57 -6.91 -0.67
N VAL A 130 5.62 -7.42 -1.90
CA VAL A 130 6.63 -8.38 -2.37
C VAL A 130 8.06 -7.85 -2.35
N PHE A 131 8.26 -6.54 -2.54
CA PHE A 131 9.59 -5.98 -2.75
C PHE A 131 10.47 -6.02 -1.51
N GLN A 132 9.88 -5.92 -0.32
CA GLN A 132 10.59 -6.10 0.95
C GLN A 132 11.08 -7.55 1.12
N ALA A 133 10.27 -8.51 0.66
CA ALA A 133 10.59 -9.92 0.74
C ALA A 133 11.71 -10.36 -0.20
N ILE A 134 11.78 -9.78 -1.41
CA ILE A 134 12.78 -10.17 -2.42
C ILE A 134 14.04 -9.29 -2.43
N GLY A 135 13.97 -8.10 -1.82
CA GLY A 135 14.98 -7.05 -1.90
C GLY A 135 14.66 -6.01 -2.98
N LEU A 136 14.85 -4.73 -2.67
CA LEU A 136 14.51 -3.60 -3.55
C LEU A 136 15.36 -3.54 -4.82
N ASP A 137 16.53 -4.18 -4.82
CA ASP A 137 17.37 -4.39 -5.99
C ASP A 137 16.77 -5.38 -7.00
N LYS A 138 15.84 -6.24 -6.57
CA LYS A 138 15.20 -7.26 -7.43
C LYS A 138 13.78 -6.90 -7.87
N ALA A 139 13.21 -5.80 -7.38
CA ALA A 139 11.86 -5.36 -7.72
C ALA A 139 11.65 -5.19 -9.24
N GLU A 140 12.61 -4.59 -9.93
CA GLU A 140 12.60 -4.40 -11.38
C GLU A 140 12.55 -5.73 -12.13
N THR A 141 13.40 -6.68 -11.76
CA THR A 141 13.43 -8.02 -12.35
C THR A 141 12.10 -8.74 -12.12
N TYR A 142 11.55 -8.68 -10.91
CA TYR A 142 10.28 -9.31 -10.57
C TYR A 142 9.11 -8.76 -11.40
N VAL A 143 9.01 -7.44 -11.52
CA VAL A 143 8.00 -6.80 -12.37
C VAL A 143 8.18 -7.20 -13.84
N LYS A 144 9.43 -7.28 -14.32
CA LYS A 144 9.70 -7.75 -15.70
C LYS A 144 9.28 -9.20 -15.91
N GLU A 145 9.45 -10.08 -14.92
CA GLU A 145 8.97 -11.46 -15.00
C GLU A 145 7.44 -11.54 -15.07
N LEU A 146 6.73 -10.75 -14.26
CA LEU A 146 5.27 -10.63 -14.35
C LEU A 146 4.81 -10.09 -15.70
N LEU A 147 5.49 -9.07 -16.22
CA LEU A 147 5.23 -8.55 -17.57
C LEU A 147 5.42 -9.62 -18.63
N ASN A 148 6.48 -10.45 -18.53
CA ASN A 148 6.73 -11.52 -19.49
C ASN A 148 5.61 -12.57 -19.48
N LEU A 149 4.91 -12.81 -18.36
CA LEU A 149 3.72 -13.68 -18.35
C LEU A 149 2.59 -13.13 -19.22
N ILE A 150 2.51 -11.80 -19.40
CA ILE A 150 1.50 -11.12 -20.20
C ILE A 150 1.96 -11.01 -21.67
N GLU A 151 3.19 -10.53 -21.91
CA GLU A 151 3.74 -10.30 -23.26
C GLU A 151 4.10 -11.61 -23.99
N TYR A 152 4.68 -12.58 -23.27
CA TYR A 152 5.22 -13.82 -23.81
C TYR A 152 4.75 -15.01 -22.96
N PRO A 153 3.43 -15.27 -22.90
CA PRO A 153 2.90 -16.32 -22.06
C PRO A 153 3.38 -17.69 -22.52
N PRO A 154 3.55 -18.67 -21.60
CA PRO A 154 3.97 -20.01 -21.96
C PRO A 154 2.87 -20.85 -22.65
N ALA A 155 1.62 -20.37 -22.66
CA ALA A 155 0.48 -20.95 -23.36
C ALA A 155 -0.60 -19.88 -23.61
N ASP A 156 -1.54 -20.18 -24.51
CA ASP A 156 -2.66 -19.28 -24.81
C ASP A 156 -3.51 -18.99 -23.56
N TYR A 157 -3.85 -17.72 -23.38
CA TYR A 157 -4.73 -17.25 -22.32
C TYR A 157 -5.81 -16.33 -22.90
N GLU A 158 -6.91 -16.18 -22.17
CA GLU A 158 -7.95 -15.19 -22.45
C GLU A 158 -7.65 -13.87 -21.72
N LYS A 159 -7.30 -13.95 -20.43
CA LYS A 159 -6.92 -12.79 -19.64
C LYS A 159 -5.96 -13.14 -18.51
N ILE A 160 -4.88 -12.36 -18.38
CA ILE A 160 -4.03 -12.37 -17.19
C ILE A 160 -4.14 -11.01 -16.51
N ILE A 161 -4.30 -11.00 -15.19
CA ILE A 161 -4.24 -9.80 -14.36
C ILE A 161 -3.13 -10.01 -13.33
N ALA A 162 -2.15 -9.12 -13.33
CA ALA A 162 -1.09 -9.10 -12.32
C ALA A 162 -1.17 -7.78 -11.55
N ILE A 163 -1.41 -7.85 -10.24
CA ILE A 163 -1.43 -6.68 -9.35
C ILE A 163 -0.41 -6.89 -8.25
N VAL A 164 0.49 -5.92 -8.07
CA VAL A 164 1.50 -5.92 -7.02
C VAL A 164 1.29 -4.70 -6.15
N THR A 165 1.24 -4.85 -4.83
CA THR A 165 1.24 -3.71 -3.90
C THR A 165 2.64 -3.48 -3.34
N THR A 166 2.95 -2.23 -3.03
CA THR A 166 4.16 -1.85 -2.28
C THR A 166 3.89 -0.68 -1.35
N SER A 167 4.39 -0.77 -0.14
CA SER A 167 4.36 0.31 0.84
C SER A 167 5.53 1.29 0.74
N GLU A 168 6.41 1.15 -0.26
CA GLU A 168 7.65 1.92 -0.36
C GLU A 168 7.72 2.89 -1.54
N GLY A 169 8.07 4.15 -1.26
CA GLY A 169 8.33 5.17 -2.29
C GLY A 169 9.59 4.91 -3.12
N VAL A 170 10.62 4.29 -2.54
CA VAL A 170 11.91 4.02 -3.23
C VAL A 170 11.73 3.04 -4.40
N THR A 171 10.84 2.06 -4.25
CA THR A 171 10.60 1.10 -5.33
C THR A 171 9.84 1.73 -6.50
N ARG A 172 9.03 2.76 -6.24
CA ARG A 172 8.30 3.51 -7.29
C ARG A 172 9.26 4.11 -8.31
N GLU A 173 10.31 4.81 -7.87
CA GLU A 173 11.27 5.44 -8.79
C GLU A 173 12.04 4.42 -9.64
N ARG A 174 12.42 3.30 -9.01
CA ARG A 174 13.13 2.19 -9.67
C ARG A 174 12.30 1.55 -10.76
N ILE A 175 11.02 1.27 -10.51
CA ILE A 175 10.13 0.67 -11.51
C ILE A 175 9.72 1.73 -12.55
N GLY A 176 9.42 2.96 -12.12
CA GLY A 176 8.88 4.03 -12.96
C GLY A 176 9.82 4.56 -14.05
N ARG A 177 11.13 4.30 -13.95
CA ARG A 177 12.07 4.57 -15.06
C ARG A 177 11.91 3.61 -16.24
N HIS A 178 11.10 2.56 -16.10
CA HIS A 178 10.81 1.58 -17.13
C HIS A 178 9.33 1.61 -17.52
N ARG A 179 9.04 1.24 -18.77
CA ARG A 179 7.67 1.01 -19.26
C ARG A 179 7.27 -0.45 -19.03
N TRP A 180 7.43 -0.93 -17.80
CA TRP A 180 7.17 -2.34 -17.46
C TRP A 180 5.91 -2.57 -16.64
N ALA A 181 5.33 -1.52 -16.07
CA ALA A 181 4.13 -1.60 -15.26
C ALA A 181 3.33 -0.30 -15.35
N ASP A 182 2.01 -0.43 -15.18
CA ASP A 182 1.14 0.69 -14.86
C ASP A 182 1.26 0.97 -13.35
N ILE A 183 1.93 2.08 -12.99
CA ILE A 183 2.22 2.42 -11.61
C ILE A 183 1.16 3.41 -11.11
N MET A 184 0.33 2.98 -10.16
CA MET A 184 -0.81 3.76 -9.69
C MET A 184 -0.77 3.98 -8.18
N PRO A 185 -0.85 5.22 -7.68
CA PRO A 185 -1.00 5.48 -6.25
C PRO A 185 -2.40 5.12 -5.73
N MET A 186 -2.46 4.70 -4.48
CA MET A 186 -3.66 4.61 -3.65
C MET A 186 -3.49 5.53 -2.44
N TRP A 187 -4.43 6.46 -2.25
CA TRP A 187 -4.39 7.36 -1.10
C TRP A 187 -5.04 6.75 0.14
N ASN A 188 -4.91 7.43 1.28
CA ASN A 188 -5.75 7.21 2.46
C ASN A 188 -7.25 7.29 2.08
N MET A 189 -8.12 6.74 2.91
CA MET A 189 -9.56 6.70 2.60
C MET A 189 -10.12 8.12 2.46
N SER A 190 -11.11 8.27 1.58
CA SER A 190 -11.91 9.48 1.50
C SER A 190 -12.56 9.78 2.86
N ARG A 191 -12.96 11.03 3.09
CA ARG A 191 -13.63 11.40 4.35
C ARG A 191 -14.90 10.60 4.58
N ARG A 192 -15.64 10.30 3.51
CA ARG A 192 -16.83 9.46 3.56
C ARG A 192 -16.47 8.02 3.93
N GLY A 193 -15.53 7.39 3.23
CA GLY A 193 -15.12 6.02 3.52
C GLY A 193 -14.55 5.84 4.92
N PHE A 194 -13.77 6.81 5.36
CA PHE A 194 -13.25 6.84 6.71
C PHE A 194 -14.35 6.96 7.77
N ALA A 195 -15.42 7.72 7.48
CA ALA A 195 -16.59 7.79 8.36
C ALA A 195 -17.30 6.43 8.43
N GLU A 196 -17.52 5.76 7.30
CA GLU A 196 -18.12 4.42 7.27
C GLU A 196 -17.27 3.42 8.09
N LEU A 197 -15.93 3.43 7.95
CA LEU A 197 -15.03 2.60 8.75
C LEU A 197 -15.07 2.96 10.25
N TYR A 198 -15.11 4.24 10.57
CA TYR A 198 -15.20 4.73 11.95
C TYR A 198 -16.52 4.31 12.62
N GLU A 199 -17.60 4.16 11.87
CA GLU A 199 -18.89 3.71 12.42
C GLU A 199 -18.90 2.24 12.83
N GLU A 200 -18.07 1.39 12.23
CA GLU A 200 -17.91 -0.01 12.64
C GLU A 200 -17.28 -0.15 14.04
N LEU A 201 -16.67 0.91 14.58
CA LEU A 201 -16.02 0.88 15.89
C LEU A 201 -17.01 1.10 17.04
N PRO A 202 -16.89 0.32 18.14
CA PRO A 202 -17.77 0.45 19.28
C PRO A 202 -17.52 1.74 20.07
N SER A 203 -18.54 2.15 20.82
CA SER A 203 -18.41 3.22 21.82
C SER A 203 -17.72 2.73 23.10
N PRO A 204 -17.06 3.62 23.87
CA PRO A 204 -16.94 5.06 23.65
C PRO A 204 -15.90 5.43 22.59
N LYS A 205 -16.23 6.42 21.75
CA LYS A 205 -15.34 7.00 20.73
C LYS A 205 -15.49 8.53 20.69
N PRO A 206 -14.41 9.29 20.45
CA PRO A 206 -14.45 10.75 20.35
C PRO A 206 -15.23 11.16 19.10
N PRO A 207 -15.71 12.40 18.97
CA PRO A 207 -16.34 12.86 17.73
C PRO A 207 -15.54 12.52 16.48
N PHE A 208 -16.23 12.17 15.39
CA PHE A 208 -15.61 11.78 14.12
C PHE A 208 -14.53 12.78 13.64
N GLU A 209 -14.79 14.08 13.80
CA GLU A 209 -13.86 15.13 13.39
C GLU A 209 -12.49 15.03 14.08
N ASP A 210 -12.45 14.63 15.35
CA ASP A 210 -11.20 14.49 16.09
C ASP A 210 -10.39 13.28 15.59
N ALA A 211 -11.08 12.18 15.27
CA ALA A 211 -10.46 11.01 14.64
C ALA A 211 -9.97 11.34 13.21
N TRP A 212 -10.76 12.06 12.42
CA TRP A 212 -10.41 12.50 11.06
C TRP A 212 -9.16 13.39 11.06
N ARG A 213 -9.12 14.42 11.92
CA ARG A 213 -7.96 15.33 12.07
C ARG A 213 -6.69 14.60 12.48
N SER A 214 -6.82 13.52 13.24
CA SER A 214 -5.68 12.73 13.72
C SER A 214 -5.20 11.74 12.64
N ALA A 215 -6.11 10.98 12.05
CA ALA A 215 -5.75 9.89 11.13
C ALA A 215 -5.59 10.34 9.67
N GLY A 216 -6.26 11.42 9.25
CA GLY A 216 -6.26 11.90 7.87
C GLY A 216 -6.74 10.86 6.86
N GLY A 217 -7.76 10.08 7.25
CA GLY A 217 -8.30 8.99 6.44
C GLY A 217 -7.50 7.68 6.47
N ASN A 218 -6.41 7.59 7.24
CA ASN A 218 -5.58 6.39 7.29
C ASN A 218 -6.20 5.30 8.21
N PRO A 219 -6.58 4.13 7.67
CA PRO A 219 -7.20 3.05 8.44
C PRO A 219 -6.33 2.54 9.59
N HIS A 220 -5.02 2.41 9.36
CA HIS A 220 -4.11 1.91 10.39
C HIS A 220 -3.93 2.90 11.53
N MET A 221 -3.89 4.21 11.27
CA MET A 221 -3.87 5.20 12.35
C MET A 221 -5.15 5.18 13.17
N LEU A 222 -6.31 5.00 12.52
CA LEU A 222 -7.58 4.81 13.23
C LEU A 222 -7.54 3.57 14.13
N GLU A 223 -7.00 2.46 13.62
CA GLU A 223 -6.79 1.23 14.39
C GLU A 223 -5.89 1.49 15.60
N GLN A 224 -4.77 2.19 15.43
CA GLN A 224 -3.86 2.51 16.53
C GLN A 224 -4.53 3.42 17.56
N LEU A 225 -5.26 4.44 17.13
CA LEU A 225 -6.02 5.33 18.03
C LEU A 225 -7.03 4.53 18.85
N TYR A 226 -7.82 3.67 18.20
CA TYR A 226 -8.78 2.81 18.89
C TYR A 226 -8.10 1.90 19.93
N ARG A 227 -6.99 1.23 19.57
CA ARG A 227 -6.24 0.34 20.48
C ARG A 227 -5.68 1.02 21.72
N VAL A 228 -5.47 2.33 21.66
CA VAL A 228 -4.93 3.11 22.80
C VAL A 228 -5.98 4.00 23.44
N GLU A 229 -7.26 3.68 23.27
CA GLU A 229 -8.39 4.42 23.83
C GLU A 229 -8.36 5.90 23.43
N TRP A 230 -8.02 6.16 22.17
CA TRP A 230 -8.00 7.47 21.53
C TRP A 230 -6.95 8.45 22.09
N ASP A 231 -5.95 7.96 22.84
CA ASP A 231 -4.79 8.74 23.25
C ASP A 231 -3.81 8.92 22.08
N ALA A 232 -4.02 9.99 21.30
CA ALA A 232 -3.15 10.39 20.20
C ALA A 232 -1.68 10.58 20.63
N SER A 233 -1.42 10.94 21.90
CA SER A 233 -0.05 11.12 22.39
C SER A 233 0.71 9.80 22.49
N LYS A 234 0.03 8.66 22.71
CA LYS A 234 0.64 7.32 22.62
C LYS A 234 1.05 6.99 21.19
N VAL A 235 0.16 7.22 20.23
CA VAL A 235 0.46 6.94 18.81
C VAL A 235 1.61 7.83 18.32
N VAL A 236 1.62 9.12 18.68
CA VAL A 236 2.75 10.03 18.40
C VAL A 236 4.07 9.49 18.96
N ARG A 237 4.09 8.97 20.20
CA ARG A 237 5.30 8.37 20.77
C ARG A 237 5.78 7.16 19.96
N TRP A 238 4.86 6.31 19.51
CA TRP A 238 5.21 5.16 18.67
C TRP A 238 5.81 5.57 17.33
N VAL A 239 5.27 6.62 16.69
CA VAL A 239 5.86 7.16 15.46
C VAL A 239 7.26 7.72 15.71
N ILE A 240 7.46 8.43 16.83
CA ILE A 240 8.79 8.95 17.22
C ILE A 240 9.80 7.81 17.37
N GLU A 241 9.40 6.73 18.04
CA GLU A 241 10.27 5.57 18.31
C GLU A 241 10.54 4.76 17.05
N SER A 242 9.50 4.41 16.28
CA SER A 242 9.61 3.55 15.09
C SER A 242 10.41 4.21 13.97
N ARG A 243 10.29 5.54 13.82
CA ARG A 243 11.05 6.32 12.84
C ARG A 243 12.36 6.88 13.40
N LYS A 244 12.72 6.55 14.64
CA LYS A 244 13.92 7.03 15.33
C LYS A 244 14.09 8.55 15.25
N LEU A 245 12.99 9.29 15.39
CA LEU A 245 12.95 10.72 15.08
C LEU A 245 13.93 11.54 15.92
N LYS A 246 14.17 11.16 17.18
CA LYS A 246 15.16 11.83 18.03
C LYS A 246 16.58 11.73 17.49
N ALA A 247 16.97 10.55 16.99
CA ALA A 247 18.29 10.36 16.39
C ALA A 247 18.38 11.08 15.04
N PHE A 248 17.31 11.01 14.24
CA PHE A 248 17.22 11.71 12.96
C PHE A 248 17.37 13.23 13.14
N THR A 249 16.55 13.86 13.99
CA THR A 249 16.59 15.32 14.22
C THR A 249 17.92 15.78 14.83
N ALA A 250 18.55 14.98 15.69
CA ALA A 250 19.87 15.27 16.24
C ALA A 250 20.98 15.24 15.16
N SER A 251 20.80 14.47 14.08
CA SER A 251 21.74 14.40 12.97
C SER A 251 21.61 15.54 11.95
N LEU A 252 20.55 16.34 12.03
CA LEU A 252 20.27 17.41 11.08
C LEU A 252 21.13 18.65 11.36
N SER A 253 21.59 19.28 10.27
CA SER A 253 22.14 20.64 10.32
C SER A 253 21.06 21.66 10.71
N ASP A 254 21.46 22.85 11.14
CA ASP A 254 20.51 23.93 11.50
C ASP A 254 19.64 24.35 10.30
N VAL A 255 20.19 24.28 9.08
CA VAL A 255 19.47 24.55 7.84
C VAL A 255 18.40 23.48 7.59
N GLU A 256 18.74 22.20 7.73
CA GLU A 256 17.79 21.09 7.57
C GLU A 256 16.70 21.12 8.66
N LYS A 257 17.04 21.47 9.90
CA LYS A 257 16.04 21.67 10.97
C LYS A 257 15.06 22.78 10.60
N LYS A 258 15.55 23.91 10.07
CA LYS A 258 14.69 25.00 9.60
C LYS A 258 13.77 24.53 8.47
N TRP A 259 14.28 23.78 7.50
CA TRP A 259 13.45 23.20 6.44
C TRP A 259 12.39 22.25 6.99
N LEU A 260 12.72 21.44 8.00
CA LEU A 260 11.75 20.54 8.63
C LEU A 260 10.67 21.31 9.42
N PHE A 261 11.04 22.40 10.09
CA PHE A 261 10.09 23.31 10.75
C PHE A 261 9.10 23.92 9.75
N GLU A 262 9.59 24.40 8.61
CA GLU A 262 8.74 24.93 7.54
C GLU A 262 7.82 23.84 6.95
N ALA A 263 8.34 22.63 6.77
CA ALA A 263 7.59 21.49 6.24
C ALA A 263 6.47 21.00 7.17
N VAL A 264 6.62 21.17 8.49
CA VAL A 264 5.56 20.88 9.47
C VAL A 264 4.34 21.77 9.23
N GLU A 265 4.53 23.02 8.80
CA GLU A 265 3.43 23.94 8.52
C GLU A 265 2.91 23.79 7.08
N ASP A 266 3.82 23.62 6.11
CA ASP A 266 3.47 23.32 4.71
C ASP A 266 4.47 22.34 4.07
N PRO A 267 4.08 21.07 3.82
CA PRO A 267 4.98 20.07 3.25
C PRO A 267 5.46 20.42 1.84
N ASP A 268 4.75 21.26 1.08
CA ASP A 268 5.18 21.70 -0.26
C ASP A 268 6.48 22.51 -0.21
N THR A 269 6.84 23.05 0.95
CA THR A 269 8.13 23.74 1.14
C THR A 269 9.33 22.82 0.88
N LEU A 270 9.15 21.50 0.96
CA LEU A 270 10.17 20.50 0.61
C LEU A 270 10.39 20.38 -0.91
N PHE A 271 9.40 20.77 -1.72
CA PHE A 271 9.45 20.69 -3.18
C PHE A 271 10.22 21.88 -3.78
N ALA A 272 11.47 22.03 -3.36
CA ALA A 272 12.40 23.05 -3.80
C ALA A 272 13.74 22.40 -4.17
N ARG A 273 14.41 22.93 -5.20
CA ARG A 273 15.62 22.33 -5.79
C ARG A 273 16.69 22.03 -4.74
N GLU A 274 16.94 22.97 -3.84
CA GLU A 274 17.93 22.88 -2.77
C GLU A 274 17.53 21.91 -1.65
N ARG A 275 16.25 21.50 -1.57
CA ARG A 275 15.70 20.62 -0.54
C ARG A 275 15.38 19.21 -1.02
N MET A 276 15.52 18.92 -2.31
CA MET A 276 15.18 17.60 -2.89
C MET A 276 15.88 16.44 -2.18
N LEU A 277 17.18 16.57 -1.89
CA LEU A 277 17.92 15.53 -1.16
C LEU A 277 17.41 15.36 0.27
N PHE A 278 16.97 16.44 0.92
CA PHE A 278 16.38 16.38 2.24
C PHE A 278 14.99 15.73 2.20
N MET A 279 14.17 16.06 1.21
CA MET A 279 12.87 15.41 0.96
C MET A 279 13.04 13.90 0.77
N MET A 280 14.03 13.46 -0.02
CA MET A 280 14.33 12.03 -0.21
C MET A 280 14.65 11.32 1.10
N LYS A 281 15.41 11.94 2.03
CA LYS A 281 15.64 11.38 3.38
C LYS A 281 14.31 11.17 4.15
N LEU A 282 13.36 12.09 4.01
CA LEU A 282 12.05 11.97 4.66
C LEU A 282 11.17 10.88 4.03
N VAL A 283 11.27 10.69 2.71
CA VAL A 283 10.60 9.58 2.00
C VAL A 283 11.17 8.23 2.45
N GLU A 284 12.50 8.10 2.53
CA GLU A 284 13.17 6.88 3.01
C GLU A 284 12.77 6.51 4.45
N LEU A 285 12.50 7.50 5.29
CA LEU A 285 11.99 7.31 6.65
C LEU A 285 10.48 7.11 6.73
N ASN A 286 9.77 7.01 5.59
CA ASN A 286 8.31 6.93 5.54
C ASN A 286 7.65 8.02 6.42
N LEU A 287 8.10 9.27 6.27
CA LEU A 287 7.50 10.44 6.93
C LEU A 287 6.59 11.21 5.98
N VAL A 288 7.02 11.31 4.72
CA VAL A 288 6.29 12.04 3.67
C VAL A 288 6.06 11.14 2.47
N VAL A 289 5.04 11.48 1.69
CA VAL A 289 4.81 11.01 0.33
C VAL A 289 5.12 12.16 -0.60
N ASP A 290 6.03 11.94 -1.54
CA ASP A 290 6.50 12.95 -2.48
C ASP A 290 5.95 12.72 -3.90
N THR A 291 6.11 13.74 -4.73
CA THR A 291 5.78 13.68 -6.17
C THR A 291 4.35 13.16 -6.37
N ILE A 292 3.42 13.73 -5.61
CA ILE A 292 1.99 13.39 -5.70
C ILE A 292 1.53 13.71 -7.13
N PRO A 293 1.02 12.71 -7.89
CA PRO A 293 0.53 12.94 -9.23
C PRO A 293 -0.62 13.94 -9.28
N GLU A 294 -0.97 14.36 -10.48
CA GLU A 294 -2.21 15.09 -10.70
C GLU A 294 -3.39 14.24 -10.20
N ARG A 295 -4.39 14.91 -9.60
CA ARG A 295 -5.54 14.25 -8.94
C ARG A 295 -6.62 13.87 -9.96
N GLU A 296 -6.18 13.44 -11.14
CA GLU A 296 -7.05 12.89 -12.16
C GLU A 296 -7.54 11.50 -11.73
N PRO A 297 -8.86 11.22 -11.73
CA PRO A 297 -9.41 9.96 -11.23
C PRO A 297 -8.90 8.68 -11.88
N ASP A 298 -8.35 8.76 -13.10
CA ASP A 298 -7.78 7.61 -13.81
C ASP A 298 -6.30 7.38 -13.47
N SER A 299 -5.65 8.34 -12.81
CA SER A 299 -4.26 8.25 -12.37
C SER A 299 -4.10 7.63 -10.98
N TRP A 300 -5.19 7.25 -10.32
CA TRP A 300 -5.22 6.73 -8.94
C TRP A 300 -6.00 5.44 -8.85
N VAL A 301 -5.59 4.55 -7.95
CA VAL A 301 -6.48 3.51 -7.45
C VAL A 301 -7.32 4.12 -6.34
N ASP A 302 -8.64 4.11 -6.53
CA ASP A 302 -9.63 4.83 -5.71
C ASP A 302 -9.60 6.36 -5.88
N GLU A 303 -10.06 7.10 -4.87
CA GLU A 303 -10.10 8.55 -4.88
C GLU A 303 -8.72 9.15 -4.54
N PRO A 304 -8.29 10.21 -5.28
CA PRO A 304 -7.06 10.93 -4.97
C PRO A 304 -7.19 11.78 -3.68
N PRO A 305 -6.06 12.24 -3.10
CA PRO A 305 -6.10 13.24 -2.04
C PRO A 305 -6.74 14.56 -2.51
N PRO A 306 -7.18 15.43 -1.59
CA PRO A 306 -7.54 16.81 -1.94
C PRO A 306 -6.36 17.54 -2.59
N GLU A 307 -6.66 18.60 -3.37
CA GLU A 307 -5.64 19.45 -4.00
C GLU A 307 -4.63 20.00 -2.98
N LYS A 308 -5.14 20.53 -1.87
CA LYS A 308 -4.35 20.94 -0.71
C LYS A 308 -5.24 20.98 0.52
N ASP A 309 -4.77 20.36 1.60
CA ASP A 309 -5.41 20.38 2.90
C ASP A 309 -4.33 20.28 3.99
N LEU A 310 -3.90 21.44 4.48
CA LEU A 310 -2.85 21.52 5.49
C LEU A 310 -3.31 21.02 6.85
N GLU A 311 -4.62 20.95 7.13
CA GLU A 311 -5.13 20.42 8.40
C GLU A 311 -4.73 18.96 8.58
N ILE A 312 -4.84 18.18 7.49
CA ILE A 312 -4.42 16.78 7.44
C ILE A 312 -3.01 16.56 6.88
N GLY A 313 -2.27 17.64 6.61
CA GLY A 313 -0.87 17.59 6.18
C GLY A 313 -0.68 17.23 4.71
N VAL A 314 -1.65 17.55 3.85
CA VAL A 314 -1.61 17.32 2.40
C VAL A 314 -1.27 18.62 1.67
N GLY A 315 -0.10 18.68 1.05
CA GLY A 315 0.26 19.71 0.08
C GLY A 315 -0.13 19.32 -1.35
N LYS A 316 0.20 20.19 -2.30
CA LYS A 316 -0.01 19.95 -3.73
C LYS A 316 0.94 18.89 -4.28
N TYR A 317 2.21 18.95 -3.91
CA TYR A 317 3.28 18.09 -4.42
C TYR A 317 3.78 17.07 -3.39
N VAL A 318 3.72 17.44 -2.11
CA VAL A 318 4.22 16.64 -1.00
C VAL A 318 3.17 16.58 0.11
N ALA A 319 3.04 15.44 0.77
CA ALA A 319 2.16 15.28 1.92
C ALA A 319 2.87 14.51 3.04
N TRP A 320 2.47 14.76 4.27
CA TRP A 320 2.77 13.85 5.38
C TRP A 320 2.05 12.52 5.16
N GLN A 321 2.64 11.41 5.60
CA GLN A 321 2.00 10.10 5.55
C GLN A 321 0.62 10.13 6.24
N THR A 322 0.58 10.74 7.42
CA THR A 322 -0.64 11.01 8.20
C THR A 322 -0.43 12.27 9.07
N PRO A 323 -1.50 12.89 9.60
CA PRO A 323 -1.37 14.03 10.51
C PRO A 323 -0.54 13.70 11.77
N LEU A 324 -0.65 12.48 12.31
CA LEU A 324 0.14 12.05 13.46
C LEU A 324 1.65 11.96 13.16
N HIS A 325 2.06 11.72 11.91
CA HIS A 325 3.48 11.79 11.53
C HIS A 325 3.99 13.23 11.60
N ARG A 326 3.21 14.20 11.12
CA ARG A 326 3.52 15.64 11.26
C ARG A 326 3.62 16.03 12.73
N GLU A 327 2.67 15.62 13.57
CA GLU A 327 2.69 15.94 15.00
C GLU A 327 3.89 15.30 15.74
N ALA A 328 4.29 14.09 15.35
CA ALA A 328 5.49 13.45 15.86
C ALA A 328 6.76 14.25 15.56
N VAL A 329 6.92 14.72 14.33
CA VAL A 329 8.03 15.59 13.94
C VAL A 329 7.98 16.92 14.69
N LYS A 330 6.81 17.57 14.72
CA LYS A 330 6.58 18.84 15.43
C LYS A 330 6.97 18.74 16.91
N LYS A 331 6.63 17.62 17.56
CA LYS A 331 6.95 17.37 18.96
C LYS A 331 8.46 17.28 19.19
N VAL A 332 9.17 16.46 18.40
CA VAL A 332 10.63 16.29 18.57
C VAL A 332 11.38 17.58 18.28
N LEU A 333 10.94 18.35 17.27
CA LEU A 333 11.54 19.64 16.96
C LEU A 333 11.44 20.65 18.10
N LYS A 334 10.33 20.66 18.85
CA LYS A 334 10.15 21.50 20.05
C LYS A 334 10.98 21.05 21.26
N GLU A 335 11.34 19.77 21.33
CA GLU A 335 12.19 19.22 22.40
C GLU A 335 13.69 19.47 22.12
N CYS A 336 14.07 19.68 20.86
CA CYS A 336 15.46 19.86 20.43
C CYS A 336 15.86 21.30 20.05
N GLY A 337 14.89 22.21 19.94
CA GLY A 337 15.10 23.65 19.76
C GLY A 337 14.94 24.38 21.08
#